data_AF-A0A257XWG4-F1
#
_entry.id   AF-A0A257XWG4-F1
#
_cell.length_a   1.000
_cell.length_b   1.000
_cell.length_c   1.000
_cell.angle_alpha   90.00
_cell.angle_beta   90.00
_cell.angle_gamma   90.00
#
_symmetry.space_group_name_H-M   'P 1'
#
loop_
_entity.id
_entity.type
_entity.pdbx_description
1 polymer ?
#
loop_
_entity_poly.entity_id
_entity_poly.type
_entity_poly.pdbx_seq_one_letter_code
_entity_poly.pdbx_strand_id
1 'polypeptide(L)'
;ATASQQTAALSGRLDAVQKTLDETTATTRALDRAAAAVSVLDALRSAILGGRPFAAELEAARAVLGAGAGPLDPFAAAATAGYAPPAVLARRLEEAARTSGATSEAPAQTGGSMVDRLLSSAETLVRVRPAETAPTGQTQTVLEQAVAAVRASNFDAAVAALTTLPPEVRAKLAPVTAEIVARRDAANAALALYKQALAAISGKLP
;
A
#
# COMPACT_ATOMS: atom_id res chain seq x y z
N ALA A 1 -36.05 -12.04 -60.68
CA ALA A 1 -35.38 -11.01 -59.85
C ALA A 1 -35.55 -11.20 -58.35
N THR A 2 -36.62 -11.88 -57.89
CA THR A 2 -36.97 -12.00 -56.46
C THR A 2 -36.12 -13.00 -55.65
N ALA A 3 -35.71 -14.12 -56.24
CA ALA A 3 -34.89 -15.13 -55.54
C ALA A 3 -33.50 -14.59 -55.15
N SER A 4 -32.81 -13.89 -56.06
CA SER A 4 -31.48 -13.32 -55.80
C SER A 4 -31.49 -12.23 -54.72
N GLN A 5 -32.56 -11.42 -54.65
CA GLN A 5 -32.76 -10.45 -53.57
C GLN A 5 -33.00 -11.12 -52.22
N GLN A 6 -33.77 -12.21 -52.19
CA GLN A 6 -34.00 -12.98 -50.96
C GLN A 6 -32.71 -13.65 -50.46
N THR A 7 -31.89 -14.21 -51.35
CA THR A 7 -30.59 -14.78 -50.98
C THR A 7 -29.64 -13.71 -50.43
N ALA A 8 -29.54 -12.54 -51.08
CA ALA A 8 -28.70 -11.45 -50.59
C ALA A 8 -29.17 -10.92 -49.22
N ALA A 9 -30.48 -10.82 -48.99
CA ALA A 9 -31.04 -10.42 -47.71
C ALA A 9 -30.77 -11.47 -46.60
N LEU A 10 -30.83 -12.76 -46.94
CA LEU A 10 -30.49 -13.84 -46.00
C LEU A 10 -29.00 -13.84 -45.64
N SER A 11 -28.10 -13.65 -46.61
CA SER A 11 -26.66 -13.52 -46.37
C SER A 11 -26.35 -12.34 -45.45
N GLY A 12 -26.94 -11.16 -45.70
CA GLY A 12 -26.75 -10.00 -44.84
C GLY A 12 -27.26 -10.20 -43.41
N ARG A 13 -28.35 -10.96 -43.22
CA ARG A 13 -28.85 -11.34 -41.88
C ARG A 13 -27.93 -12.34 -41.18
N LEU A 14 -27.35 -13.30 -41.91
CA LEU A 14 -26.37 -14.24 -41.37
C LEU A 14 -25.11 -13.52 -40.90
N ASP A 15 -24.58 -12.58 -41.69
CA ASP A 15 -23.40 -11.79 -41.31
C ASP A 15 -23.67 -10.92 -40.07
N ALA A 16 -24.86 -10.32 -39.99
CA ALA A 16 -25.26 -9.53 -38.83
C ALA A 16 -25.42 -10.38 -37.56
N VAL A 17 -25.97 -11.60 -37.69
CA VAL A 17 -26.09 -12.56 -36.57
C VAL A 17 -24.71 -13.04 -36.14
N GLN A 18 -23.82 -13.40 -37.08
CA GLN A 18 -22.44 -13.81 -36.79
C GLN A 18 -21.70 -12.71 -36.02
N LYS A 19 -21.79 -11.47 -36.49
CA LYS A 19 -21.17 -10.32 -35.81
C LYS A 19 -21.71 -10.13 -34.40
N THR A 20 -23.04 -10.18 -34.23
CA THR A 20 -23.68 -10.07 -32.91
C THR A 20 -23.22 -11.19 -31.97
N LEU A 21 -23.06 -12.41 -32.50
CA LEU A 21 -22.64 -13.57 -31.73
C LEU A 21 -21.17 -13.46 -31.31
N ASP A 22 -20.30 -12.99 -32.21
CA ASP A 22 -18.89 -12.72 -31.91
C ASP A 22 -18.75 -11.61 -30.85
N GLU A 23 -19.50 -10.53 -30.98
CA GLU A 23 -19.54 -9.42 -30.01
C GLU A 23 -20.07 -9.85 -28.64
N THR A 24 -21.15 -10.64 -28.61
CA THR A 24 -21.72 -11.18 -27.37
C THR A 24 -20.72 -12.10 -26.70
N THR A 25 -20.10 -13.01 -27.46
CA THR A 25 -19.12 -13.96 -26.93
C THR A 25 -17.88 -13.24 -26.39
N ALA A 26 -17.39 -12.21 -27.09
CA ALA A 26 -16.28 -11.38 -26.62
C ALA A 26 -16.64 -10.65 -25.31
N THR A 27 -17.86 -10.11 -25.23
CA THR A 27 -18.35 -9.42 -24.03
C THR A 27 -18.47 -10.36 -22.84
N THR A 28 -19.05 -11.55 -23.02
CA THR A 28 -19.13 -12.58 -21.96
C THR A 28 -17.75 -12.98 -21.47
N ARG A 29 -16.79 -13.25 -22.37
CA ARG A 29 -15.42 -13.59 -21.98
C ARG A 29 -14.72 -12.45 -21.21
N ALA A 30 -14.97 -11.20 -21.59
CA ALA A 30 -14.42 -10.05 -20.89
C ALA A 30 -15.00 -9.92 -19.48
N LEU A 31 -16.31 -10.16 -19.32
CA LEU A 31 -16.98 -10.17 -18.02
C LEU A 31 -16.47 -11.30 -17.12
N ASP A 32 -16.36 -12.51 -17.66
CA ASP A 32 -15.84 -13.68 -16.92
C ASP A 32 -14.41 -13.42 -16.42
N ARG A 33 -13.56 -12.83 -17.27
CA ARG A 33 -12.20 -12.44 -16.91
C ARG A 33 -12.20 -11.36 -15.83
N ALA A 34 -13.06 -10.35 -15.93
CA ALA A 34 -13.16 -9.30 -14.92
C ALA A 34 -13.62 -9.88 -13.57
N ALA A 35 -14.59 -10.79 -13.57
CA ALA A 35 -15.04 -11.50 -12.37
C ALA A 35 -13.91 -12.34 -11.74
N ALA A 36 -13.15 -13.07 -12.55
CA ALA A 36 -11.96 -13.80 -12.07
C ALA A 36 -10.87 -12.86 -11.54
N ALA A 37 -10.70 -11.68 -12.14
CA ALA A 37 -9.69 -10.71 -11.70
C ALA A 37 -10.02 -10.18 -10.30
N VAL A 38 -11.29 -9.93 -9.99
CA VAL A 38 -11.75 -9.46 -8.68
C VAL A 38 -11.30 -10.41 -7.56
N SER A 39 -11.52 -11.72 -7.72
CA SER A 39 -11.18 -12.70 -6.68
C SER A 39 -9.67 -12.86 -6.50
N VAL A 40 -8.92 -12.92 -7.61
CA VAL A 40 -7.46 -13.09 -7.56
C VAL A 40 -6.77 -11.84 -7.01
N LEU A 41 -7.24 -10.64 -7.36
CA LEU A 41 -6.67 -9.39 -6.87
C LEU A 41 -6.99 -9.16 -5.39
N ASP A 42 -8.16 -9.58 -4.90
CA ASP A 42 -8.46 -9.55 -3.47
C ASP A 42 -7.55 -10.51 -2.69
N ALA A 43 -7.36 -11.74 -3.18
CA ALA A 43 -6.44 -12.70 -2.59
C ALA A 43 -4.98 -12.17 -2.56
N LEU A 44 -4.51 -11.60 -3.68
CA LEU A 44 -3.19 -10.96 -3.78
C LEU A 44 -3.04 -9.83 -2.76
N ARG A 45 -4.03 -8.92 -2.70
CA ARG A 45 -4.03 -7.81 -1.75
C ARG A 45 -4.01 -8.31 -0.31
N SER A 46 -4.80 -9.32 0.01
CA SER A 46 -4.84 -9.93 1.34
C SER A 46 -3.49 -10.55 1.72
N ALA A 47 -2.82 -11.24 0.80
CA ALA A 47 -1.49 -11.80 1.01
C ALA A 47 -0.43 -10.71 1.27
N ILE A 48 -0.45 -9.62 0.49
CA ILE A 48 0.44 -8.45 0.68
C ILE A 48 0.20 -7.79 2.04
N LEU A 49 -1.06 -7.53 2.40
CA LEU A 49 -1.42 -6.91 3.68
C LEU A 49 -1.13 -7.82 4.88
N GLY A 50 -1.24 -9.14 4.71
CA GLY A 50 -0.87 -10.13 5.71
C GLY A 50 0.64 -10.33 5.86
N GLY A 51 1.42 -10.03 4.81
CA GLY A 51 2.88 -10.20 4.82
C GLY A 51 3.29 -11.65 4.55
N ARG A 52 2.43 -12.37 3.84
CA ARG A 52 2.71 -13.73 3.38
C ARG A 52 3.41 -13.65 2.02
N PRO A 53 4.21 -14.66 1.66
CA PRO A 53 4.62 -14.85 0.27
C PRO A 53 3.40 -14.85 -0.64
N PHE A 54 3.48 -14.14 -1.76
CA PHE A 54 2.35 -13.88 -2.68
C PHE A 54 2.69 -14.22 -4.14
N ALA A 55 3.72 -15.03 -4.36
CA ALA A 55 4.15 -15.42 -5.71
C ALA A 55 3.06 -16.18 -6.48
N ALA A 56 2.30 -17.06 -5.83
CA ALA A 56 1.24 -17.81 -6.47
C ALA A 56 0.08 -16.89 -6.91
N GLU A 57 -0.31 -15.95 -6.04
CA GLU A 57 -1.34 -14.97 -6.31
C GLU A 57 -0.91 -13.96 -7.38
N LEU A 58 0.37 -13.59 -7.42
CA LEU A 58 0.93 -12.73 -8.46
C LEU A 58 0.88 -13.40 -9.83
N GLU A 59 1.27 -14.67 -9.93
CA GLU A 59 1.20 -15.44 -11.17
C GLU A 59 -0.25 -15.67 -11.61
N ALA A 60 -1.16 -15.95 -10.67
CA ALA A 60 -2.59 -16.02 -10.97
C ALA A 60 -3.14 -14.67 -11.49
N ALA A 61 -2.73 -13.55 -10.88
CA ALA A 61 -3.15 -12.22 -11.29
C ALA A 61 -2.66 -11.92 -12.72
N ARG A 62 -1.41 -12.28 -13.03
CA ARG A 62 -0.83 -12.17 -14.37
C ARG A 62 -1.56 -13.03 -15.40
N ALA A 63 -1.90 -14.26 -15.05
CA ALA A 63 -2.63 -15.16 -15.93
C ALA A 63 -4.02 -14.63 -16.29
N VAL A 64 -4.72 -14.01 -15.32
CA VAL A 64 -6.06 -13.46 -15.55
C VAL A 64 -6.01 -12.11 -16.27
N LEU A 65 -5.11 -11.21 -15.88
CA LEU A 65 -5.04 -9.84 -16.41
C LEU A 65 -4.28 -9.73 -17.74
N GLY A 66 -3.39 -10.69 -18.05
CA GLY A 66 -2.54 -10.65 -19.23
C GLY A 66 -1.72 -9.36 -19.29
N ALA A 67 -1.80 -8.62 -20.41
CA ALA A 67 -1.09 -7.35 -20.59
C ALA A 67 -1.47 -6.27 -19.55
N GLY A 68 -2.65 -6.37 -18.91
CA GLY A 68 -3.08 -5.46 -17.85
C GLY A 68 -2.34 -5.64 -16.52
N ALA A 69 -1.51 -6.68 -16.38
CA ALA A 69 -0.77 -6.96 -15.15
C ALA A 69 0.48 -6.10 -14.95
N GLY A 70 0.88 -5.28 -15.93
CA GLY A 70 2.10 -4.47 -15.88
C GLY A 70 2.33 -3.66 -14.59
N PRO A 71 1.29 -3.07 -13.97
CA PRO A 71 1.43 -2.38 -12.69
C PRO A 71 1.93 -3.26 -11.52
N LEU A 72 1.88 -4.59 -11.64
CA LEU A 72 2.34 -5.52 -10.60
C LEU A 72 3.82 -5.92 -10.73
N ASP A 73 4.44 -5.66 -11.87
CA ASP A 73 5.81 -6.10 -12.17
C ASP A 73 6.88 -5.58 -11.20
N PRO A 74 6.82 -4.32 -10.71
CA PRO A 74 7.79 -3.82 -9.73
C PRO A 74 7.85 -4.63 -8.44
N PHE A 75 6.79 -5.38 -8.10
CA PHE A 75 6.66 -6.11 -6.84
C PHE A 75 7.08 -7.58 -6.95
N ALA A 76 7.45 -8.05 -8.15
CA ALA A 76 7.81 -9.45 -8.38
C ALA A 76 9.00 -9.91 -7.52
N ALA A 77 9.99 -9.04 -7.31
CA ALA A 77 11.16 -9.35 -6.48
C ALA A 77 10.81 -9.63 -5.00
N ALA A 78 9.72 -9.03 -4.50
CA ALA A 78 9.25 -9.24 -3.13
C ALA A 78 8.30 -10.44 -2.99
N ALA A 79 7.83 -11.04 -4.09
CA ALA A 79 6.74 -12.01 -4.08
C ALA A 79 7.11 -13.33 -3.39
N THR A 80 8.35 -13.78 -3.52
CA THR A 80 8.84 -15.04 -2.92
C THR A 80 9.01 -14.93 -1.40
N ALA A 81 9.54 -13.82 -0.91
CA ALA A 81 9.77 -13.60 0.51
C ALA A 81 8.52 -13.06 1.22
N GLY A 82 7.67 -12.31 0.50
CA GLY A 82 6.63 -11.49 1.08
C GLY A 82 7.19 -10.22 1.74
N TYR A 83 6.30 -9.32 2.15
CA TYR A 83 6.66 -8.18 2.97
C TYR A 83 6.70 -8.55 4.45
N ALA A 84 7.53 -7.87 5.23
CA ALA A 84 7.56 -8.08 6.68
C ALA A 84 6.15 -7.89 7.29
N PRO A 85 5.71 -8.77 8.20
CA PRO A 85 4.38 -8.67 8.81
C PRO A 85 4.17 -7.32 9.53
N PRO A 86 2.91 -6.84 9.64
CA PRO A 86 2.64 -5.51 10.21
C PRO A 86 3.20 -5.35 11.63
N ALA A 87 3.10 -6.40 12.46
CA ALA A 87 3.68 -6.41 13.81
C ALA A 87 5.21 -6.27 13.82
N VAL A 88 5.90 -6.88 12.85
CA VAL A 88 7.36 -6.79 12.71
C VAL A 88 7.77 -5.40 12.27
N LEU A 89 7.07 -4.82 11.29
CA LEU A 89 7.31 -3.45 10.82
C LEU A 89 7.06 -2.43 11.94
N ALA A 90 5.99 -2.60 12.72
CA ALA A 90 5.68 -1.74 13.86
C ALA A 90 6.80 -1.78 14.90
N ARG A 91 7.29 -2.98 15.25
CA ARG A 91 8.40 -3.13 16.21
C ARG A 91 9.70 -2.50 15.69
N ARG A 92 10.04 -2.71 14.41
CA ARG A 92 11.21 -2.10 13.78
C ARG A 92 11.11 -0.57 13.76
N LEU A 93 9.90 -0.04 13.53
CA LEU A 93 9.65 1.39 13.55
C LEU A 93 9.84 1.96 14.97
N GLU A 94 9.33 1.29 16.00
CA GLU A 94 9.54 1.66 17.42
C GLU A 94 11.02 1.58 17.85
N GLU A 95 11.78 0.63 17.31
CA GLU A 95 13.21 0.49 17.57
C GLU A 95 14.04 1.59 16.86
N ALA A 96 13.71 1.88 15.61
CA ALA A 96 14.31 2.99 14.87
C ALA A 96 13.97 4.34 15.52
N ALA A 97 12.76 4.49 16.07
CA ALA A 97 12.33 5.64 16.85
C ALA A 97 13.24 5.90 18.06
N ARG A 98 13.43 4.87 18.90
CA ARG A 98 14.25 4.95 20.13
C ARG A 98 15.70 5.27 19.80
N THR A 99 16.28 4.57 18.83
CA THR A 99 17.68 4.78 18.41
C THR A 99 17.90 6.14 17.74
N SER A 100 16.85 6.72 17.14
CA SER A 100 16.95 8.04 16.53
C SER A 100 16.94 9.21 17.52
N GLY A 101 16.57 8.95 18.78
CA GLY A 101 16.34 9.99 19.79
C GLY A 101 15.03 10.76 19.58
N ALA A 102 14.16 10.31 18.65
CA ALA A 102 12.85 10.90 18.39
C ALA A 102 11.85 10.64 19.54
N THR A 103 12.11 9.61 20.34
CA THR A 103 11.43 9.32 21.60
C THR A 103 12.36 9.64 22.76
N SER A 104 11.96 10.57 23.63
CA SER A 104 12.60 10.72 24.94
C SER A 104 12.04 9.66 25.87
N GLU A 105 12.69 8.50 25.96
CA GLU A 105 12.66 7.80 27.24
C GLU A 105 13.46 8.67 28.21
N ALA A 106 12.76 9.43 29.05
CA ALA A 106 13.40 10.00 30.23
C ALA A 106 14.08 8.82 30.94
N PRO A 107 15.40 8.84 31.18
CA PRO A 107 16.03 7.76 31.93
C PRO A 107 15.25 7.64 33.24
N ALA A 108 14.78 6.44 33.56
CA ALA A 108 14.15 6.15 34.83
C ALA A 108 15.13 6.61 35.91
N GLN A 109 14.87 7.76 36.52
CA GLN A 109 15.72 8.31 37.58
C GLN A 109 15.50 7.45 38.82
N THR A 110 16.15 6.29 38.84
CA THR A 110 16.36 5.53 40.05
C THR A 110 17.38 6.30 40.89
N GLY A 111 16.90 7.02 41.89
CA GLY A 111 17.69 7.46 43.05
C GLY A 111 18.62 8.67 42.81
N GLY A 112 18.07 9.87 42.70
CA GLY A 112 18.83 11.13 42.71
C GLY A 112 18.26 12.10 43.73
N SER A 113 18.98 12.30 44.82
CA SER A 113 18.63 13.09 46.00
C SER A 113 18.14 14.51 45.68
N MET A 114 17.12 15.00 46.40
CA MET A 114 16.53 16.34 46.25
C MET A 114 17.51 17.50 46.49
N VAL A 115 18.73 17.20 46.94
CA VAL A 115 19.79 18.16 47.23
C VAL A 115 20.58 18.56 45.96
N ASP A 116 20.58 17.74 44.91
CA ASP A 116 21.27 18.04 43.63
C ASP A 116 20.52 19.10 42.79
N ARG A 117 19.19 19.19 42.98
CA ARG A 117 18.32 20.13 42.25
C ARG A 117 18.57 21.61 42.63
N LEU A 118 19.08 21.88 43.82
CA LEU A 118 19.34 23.25 44.26
C LEU A 118 20.66 23.79 43.71
N LEU A 119 21.66 22.92 43.49
CA LEU A 119 22.97 23.34 42.98
C LEU A 119 22.98 23.53 41.44
N SER A 120 22.09 22.84 40.72
CA SER A 120 22.01 22.92 39.25
C SER A 120 21.19 24.13 38.73
N SER A 121 20.58 24.92 39.62
CA SER A 121 19.71 26.05 39.25
C SER A 121 20.46 27.36 38.89
N ALA A 122 21.80 27.39 38.93
CA ALA A 122 22.59 28.62 38.70
C ALA A 122 23.35 28.67 37.35
N GLU A 123 23.45 27.58 36.59
CA GLU A 123 24.22 27.56 35.33
C GLU A 123 23.36 27.65 34.05
N THR A 124 22.03 27.77 34.15
CA THR A 124 21.14 27.78 32.97
C THR A 124 20.86 29.20 32.47
N LEU A 125 21.91 29.99 32.30
CA LEU A 125 21.88 31.16 31.41
C LEU A 125 22.91 30.93 30.30
N VAL A 126 22.42 30.98 29.06
CA VAL A 126 23.20 30.88 27.80
C VAL A 126 23.55 29.44 27.36
N ARG A 127 22.51 28.64 27.12
CA ARG A 127 22.53 27.77 25.92
C ARG A 127 21.47 28.28 24.97
N VAL A 128 21.92 29.17 24.08
CA VAL A 128 21.22 29.52 22.84
C VAL A 128 21.03 28.21 22.09
N ARG A 129 19.82 27.65 22.18
CA ARG A 129 19.41 26.50 21.37
C ARG A 129 18.98 27.08 20.02
N PRO A 130 19.63 26.71 18.91
CA PRO A 130 19.11 27.02 17.60
C PRO A 130 17.67 26.49 17.50
N ALA A 131 16.79 27.32 16.95
CA ALA A 131 15.43 26.94 16.59
C ALA A 131 15.46 25.73 15.64
N GLU A 132 14.32 25.01 15.56
CA GLU A 132 13.99 23.92 14.61
C GLU A 132 14.06 22.47 15.15
N THR A 133 14.04 22.22 16.46
CA THR A 133 13.60 20.90 16.96
C THR A 133 12.13 21.01 17.37
N ALA A 134 11.23 20.42 16.59
CA ALA A 134 9.84 20.23 16.99
C ALA A 134 9.80 19.71 18.44
N PRO A 135 8.86 20.16 19.30
CA PRO A 135 8.79 19.68 20.67
C PRO A 135 8.71 18.15 20.61
N THR A 136 9.69 17.49 21.23
CA THR A 136 9.88 16.03 21.16
C THR A 136 8.60 15.24 21.42
N GLY A 137 7.69 15.79 22.24
CA GLY A 137 6.35 15.23 22.46
C GLY A 137 5.46 15.17 21.22
N GLN A 138 5.45 16.18 20.34
CA GLN A 138 4.67 16.13 19.09
C GLN A 138 5.23 15.08 18.12
N THR A 139 6.55 15.01 17.99
CA THR A 139 7.23 13.98 17.17
C THR A 139 6.92 12.58 17.69
N GLN A 140 6.98 12.37 19.01
CA GLN A 140 6.61 11.11 19.64
C GLN A 140 5.15 10.72 19.37
N THR A 141 4.20 11.64 19.53
CA THR A 141 2.78 11.38 19.23
C THR A 141 2.57 10.97 17.76
N VAL A 142 3.23 11.64 16.81
CA VAL A 142 3.15 11.27 15.39
C VAL A 142 3.73 9.88 15.13
N LEU A 143 4.83 9.52 15.79
CA LEU A 143 5.40 8.17 15.69
C LEU A 143 4.48 7.11 16.28
N GLU A 144 3.87 7.35 17.44
CA GLU A 144 2.90 6.44 18.05
C GLU A 144 1.68 6.22 17.15
N GLN A 145 1.19 7.29 16.50
CA GLN A 145 0.13 7.21 15.49
C GLN A 145 0.57 6.38 14.27
N ALA A 146 1.79 6.60 13.76
CA ALA A 146 2.33 5.84 12.64
C ALA A 146 2.45 4.35 12.99
N VAL A 147 2.95 4.02 14.18
CA VAL A 147 3.06 2.64 14.67
C VAL A 147 1.69 1.98 14.82
N ALA A 148 0.70 2.68 15.39
CA ALA A 148 -0.67 2.19 15.51
C ALA A 148 -1.28 1.93 14.12
N ALA A 149 -1.05 2.83 13.16
CA ALA A 149 -1.50 2.66 11.78
C ALA A 149 -0.85 1.45 11.09
N VAL A 150 0.46 1.24 11.28
CA VAL A 150 1.17 0.04 10.78
C VAL A 150 0.57 -1.24 11.39
N ARG A 151 0.33 -1.27 12.70
CA ARG A 151 -0.30 -2.44 13.37
C ARG A 151 -1.70 -2.73 12.83
N ALA A 152 -2.47 -1.68 12.53
CA ALA A 152 -3.79 -1.78 11.92
C ALA A 152 -3.75 -2.10 10.40
N SER A 153 -2.57 -2.33 9.81
CA SER A 153 -2.38 -2.49 8.36
C SER A 153 -2.86 -1.30 7.53
N ASN A 154 -3.00 -0.12 8.16
CA ASN A 154 -3.31 1.14 7.50
C ASN A 154 -2.02 1.85 7.09
N PHE A 155 -1.40 1.33 6.02
CA PHE A 155 -0.11 1.83 5.56
C PHE A 155 -0.19 3.23 4.93
N ASP A 156 -1.34 3.64 4.39
CA ASP A 156 -1.54 5.01 3.89
C ASP A 156 -1.45 6.03 5.02
N ALA A 157 -2.18 5.80 6.14
CA ALA A 157 -2.13 6.66 7.31
C ALA A 157 -0.74 6.64 7.97
N ALA A 158 -0.08 5.48 8.00
CA ALA A 158 1.28 5.37 8.50
C ALA A 158 2.27 6.23 7.69
N VAL A 159 2.26 6.12 6.36
CA VAL A 159 3.15 6.93 5.51
C VAL A 159 2.82 8.41 5.64
N ALA A 160 1.55 8.79 5.67
CA ALA A 160 1.14 10.18 5.87
C ALA A 160 1.72 10.74 7.18
N ALA A 161 1.58 10.03 8.30
CA ALA A 161 2.17 10.42 9.57
C ALA A 161 3.70 10.50 9.51
N LEU A 162 4.37 9.53 8.88
CA LEU A 162 5.84 9.54 8.76
C LEU A 162 6.36 10.72 7.91
N THR A 163 5.58 11.22 6.95
CA THR A 163 5.98 12.37 6.13
C THR A 163 5.94 13.70 6.88
N THR A 164 5.16 13.83 7.96
CA THR A 164 5.08 15.06 8.76
C THR A 164 6.23 15.18 9.77
N LEU A 165 7.03 14.13 9.93
CA LEU A 165 8.16 14.13 10.84
C LEU A 165 9.29 15.07 10.37
N PRO A 166 10.05 15.66 11.31
CA PRO A 166 11.22 16.46 10.99
C PRO A 166 12.21 15.69 10.09
N PRO A 167 12.91 16.38 9.16
CA PRO A 167 13.78 15.73 8.19
C PRO A 167 14.87 14.86 8.83
N GLU A 168 15.40 15.28 9.99
CA GLU A 168 16.41 14.52 10.73
C GLU A 168 15.90 13.16 11.22
N VAL A 169 14.66 13.11 11.69
CA VAL A 169 14.02 11.87 12.15
C VAL A 169 13.67 11.00 10.95
N ARG A 170 13.12 11.59 9.88
CA ARG A 170 12.79 10.86 8.64
C ARG A 170 14.01 10.17 8.03
N ALA A 171 15.18 10.82 8.04
CA ALA A 171 16.41 10.23 7.53
C ALA A 171 16.79 8.94 8.29
N LYS A 172 16.62 8.94 9.62
CA LYS A 172 16.94 7.79 10.48
C LYS A 172 15.90 6.66 10.35
N LEU A 173 14.64 7.02 10.06
CA LEU A 173 13.55 6.06 9.83
C LEU A 173 13.44 5.61 8.37
N ALA A 174 14.28 6.13 7.46
CA ALA A 174 14.17 5.91 6.03
C ALA A 174 14.14 4.42 5.62
N PRO A 175 14.96 3.52 6.19
CA PRO A 175 14.95 2.10 5.81
C PRO A 175 13.60 1.42 6.09
N VAL A 176 13.06 1.62 7.30
CA VAL A 176 11.77 1.04 7.70
C VAL A 176 10.62 1.71 6.95
N THR A 177 10.70 3.02 6.74
CA THR A 177 9.72 3.77 5.95
C THR A 177 9.66 3.26 4.51
N ALA A 178 10.81 2.95 3.90
CA ALA A 178 10.87 2.41 2.55
C ALA A 178 10.18 1.04 2.44
N GLU A 179 10.36 0.15 3.42
CA GLU A 179 9.62 -1.13 3.47
C GLU A 179 8.10 -0.91 3.59
N ILE A 180 7.67 0.02 4.44
CA ILE A 180 6.25 0.39 4.62
C ILE A 180 5.66 0.93 3.31
N VAL A 181 6.39 1.83 2.63
CA VAL A 181 5.98 2.41 1.34
C VAL A 181 5.90 1.34 0.26
N ALA A 182 6.92 0.49 0.12
CA ALA A 182 6.92 -0.58 -0.87
C ALA A 182 5.71 -1.51 -0.72
N ARG A 183 5.36 -1.86 0.52
CA ARG A 183 4.19 -2.68 0.81
C ARG A 183 2.88 -1.95 0.50
N ARG A 184 2.76 -0.69 0.91
CA ARG A 184 1.61 0.17 0.60
C ARG A 184 1.38 0.21 -0.90
N ASP A 185 2.43 0.46 -1.68
CA ASP A 185 2.36 0.63 -3.13
C ASP A 185 1.93 -0.67 -3.81
N ALA A 186 2.44 -1.82 -3.36
CA ALA A 186 1.98 -3.12 -3.84
C ALA A 186 0.48 -3.35 -3.56
N ALA A 187 0.03 -3.07 -2.32
CA ALA A 187 -1.37 -3.22 -1.94
C ALA A 187 -2.29 -2.26 -2.71
N ASN A 188 -1.83 -1.04 -2.97
CA ASN A 188 -2.57 -0.02 -3.72
C ASN A 188 -2.62 -0.32 -5.22
N ALA A 189 -1.55 -0.89 -5.80
CA ALA A 189 -1.56 -1.37 -7.18
C ALA A 189 -2.58 -2.49 -7.37
N ALA A 190 -2.60 -3.48 -6.47
CA ALA A 190 -3.61 -4.54 -6.49
C ALA A 190 -5.03 -3.98 -6.32
N LEU A 191 -5.23 -3.01 -5.42
CA LEU A 191 -6.53 -2.36 -5.22
C LEU A 191 -6.98 -1.55 -6.44
N ALA A 192 -6.07 -0.87 -7.13
CA ALA A 192 -6.37 -0.09 -8.33
C ALA A 192 -6.88 -1.01 -9.46
N LEU A 193 -6.18 -2.13 -9.69
CA LEU A 193 -6.59 -3.16 -10.65
C LEU A 193 -7.94 -3.79 -10.25
N TYR A 194 -8.15 -4.02 -8.96
CA TYR A 194 -9.40 -4.57 -8.44
C TYR A 194 -10.58 -3.63 -8.75
N LYS A 195 -10.39 -2.32 -8.54
CA LYS A 195 -11.40 -1.30 -8.89
C LYS A 195 -11.65 -1.23 -10.38
N GLN A 196 -10.63 -1.38 -11.21
CA GLN A 196 -10.78 -1.44 -12.68
C GLN A 196 -11.59 -2.68 -13.10
N ALA A 197 -11.32 -3.85 -12.51
CA ALA A 197 -12.09 -5.06 -12.76
C ALA A 197 -13.57 -4.90 -12.35
N LEU A 198 -13.84 -4.28 -11.20
CA LEU A 198 -15.22 -3.95 -10.79
C LEU A 198 -15.89 -2.96 -11.74
N ALA A 199 -15.18 -1.95 -12.21
CA ALA A 199 -15.71 -0.97 -13.15
C ALA A 199 -16.09 -1.64 -14.49
N ALA A 200 -15.27 -2.58 -14.96
CA ALA A 200 -15.56 -3.40 -16.14
C ALA A 200 -16.82 -4.25 -15.98
N ILE A 201 -17.05 -4.83 -14.79
CA ILE A 201 -18.28 -5.58 -14.49
C ILE A 201 -19.50 -4.64 -14.45
N SER A 202 -19.37 -3.45 -13.87
CA SER A 202 -20.46 -2.49 -13.71
C SER A 202 -20.85 -1.77 -15.02
N GLY A 203 -20.21 -2.08 -16.15
CA GLY A 203 -20.45 -1.39 -17.43
C GLY A 203 -19.99 0.07 -17.44
N LYS A 204 -19.20 0.50 -16.44
CA LYS A 204 -18.53 1.81 -16.43
C LYS A 204 -17.13 1.62 -17.00
N LEU A 205 -17.04 1.50 -18.32
CA LEU A 205 -15.80 1.83 -19.03
C LEU A 205 -16.00 3.20 -19.72
N PRO A 206 -15.05 4.14 -19.65
CA PRO A 206 -14.92 5.16 -20.68
C PRO A 206 -14.60 4.53 -22.05
#